data_AF-A3IVD0-F1
#
_entry.id   AF-A3IVD0-F1
#
_cell.length_a   1.000
_cell.length_b   1.000
_cell.length_c   1.000
_cell.angle_alpha   90.00
_cell.angle_beta   90.00
_cell.angle_gamma   90.00
#
_symmetry.space_group_name_H-M   'P 1'
#
loop_
_entity.id
_entity.type
_entity.pdbx_description
1 polymer ?
#
loop_
_entity_poly.entity_id
_entity_poly.type
_entity_poly.pdbx_seq_one_letter_code
_entity_poly.pdbx_strand_id
1 'polypeptide(L)'
;MPIPIPKRPSGYRLGSSNAPIQIEMFFDLECPFSRKGWQTILKVFKAYDAQTIYLILQPMTLGNHRQSWDATKAAIVVAQDNTEKFVDFVSYLFDHQPEFANEAFKDKTQTDWHNLLADYAVDSNLWSDQEKFIRLLNSEEIYNQARIPARFAALQGVWSTPTFFINGAQTTDLSSQSSLQDWQDKINSLL
;
A
#
# COMPACT_ATOMS: atom_id res chain seq x y z
N MET A 1 22.45 10.17 -5.47
CA MET A 1 21.47 10.53 -6.51
C MET A 1 20.42 11.45 -5.90
N PRO A 2 20.11 12.60 -6.54
CA PRO A 2 19.04 13.49 -6.09
C PRO A 2 17.68 12.79 -6.12
N ILE A 3 16.76 13.23 -5.27
CA ILE A 3 15.37 12.74 -5.28
C ILE A 3 14.70 13.35 -6.51
N PRO A 4 14.26 12.56 -7.50
CA PRO A 4 13.49 13.10 -8.61
C PRO A 4 12.21 13.71 -8.05
N ILE A 5 11.91 14.94 -8.48
CA ILE A 5 10.68 15.62 -8.08
C ILE A 5 9.51 14.82 -8.67
N PRO A 6 8.60 14.28 -7.83
CA PRO A 6 7.51 13.47 -8.34
C PRO A 6 6.52 14.36 -9.11
N LYS A 7 5.93 13.83 -10.19
CA LYS A 7 4.96 14.56 -11.03
C LYS A 7 3.65 14.88 -10.30
N ARG A 8 3.37 14.15 -9.22
CA ARG A 8 2.19 14.29 -8.36
C ARG A 8 2.58 13.98 -6.91
N PRO A 9 1.79 14.42 -5.91
CA PRO A 9 1.97 13.99 -4.52
C PRO A 9 2.05 12.46 -4.39
N SER A 10 2.88 11.95 -3.46
CA SER A 10 3.10 10.51 -3.24
C SER A 10 1.83 9.79 -2.80
N GLY A 11 1.68 8.51 -3.13
CA GLY A 11 0.60 7.65 -2.64
C GLY A 11 -0.58 7.51 -3.60
N TYR A 12 -1.42 6.52 -3.32
CA TYR A 12 -2.65 6.20 -4.05
C TYR A 12 -3.86 6.76 -3.29
N ARG A 13 -4.83 7.36 -3.99
CA ARG A 13 -5.81 8.28 -3.38
C ARG A 13 -7.25 7.94 -3.73
N LEU A 14 -8.08 7.75 -2.72
CA LEU A 14 -9.51 7.52 -2.84
C LEU A 14 -10.30 8.65 -2.16
N GLY A 15 -11.48 8.95 -2.70
CA GLY A 15 -12.36 10.01 -2.20
C GLY A 15 -12.04 11.41 -2.71
N SER A 16 -12.80 12.40 -2.25
CA SER A 16 -12.68 13.80 -2.64
C SER A 16 -11.44 14.45 -2.04
N SER A 17 -10.65 15.17 -2.84
CA SER A 17 -9.52 15.97 -2.33
C SER A 17 -9.94 17.13 -1.41
N ASN A 18 -11.24 17.47 -1.41
CA ASN A 18 -11.82 18.51 -0.56
C ASN A 18 -12.43 17.94 0.73
N ALA A 19 -12.28 16.65 0.99
CA ALA A 19 -12.82 16.04 2.18
C ALA A 19 -12.20 16.64 3.46
N PRO A 20 -13.01 16.87 4.53
CA PRO A 20 -12.52 17.47 5.77
C PRO A 20 -11.54 16.57 6.54
N ILE A 21 -11.61 15.25 6.31
CA ILE A 21 -10.76 14.27 6.97
C ILE A 21 -9.86 13.61 5.93
N GLN A 22 -8.55 13.78 6.09
CA GLN A 22 -7.53 13.09 5.30
C GLN A 22 -6.92 11.99 6.16
N ILE A 23 -7.02 10.74 5.73
CA ILE A 23 -6.38 9.62 6.39
C ILE A 23 -5.23 9.13 5.51
N GLU A 24 -4.02 9.12 6.04
CA GLU A 24 -2.85 8.58 5.35
C GLU A 24 -2.38 7.32 6.08
N MET A 25 -2.22 6.23 5.33
CA MET A 25 -1.72 4.94 5.83
C MET A 25 -0.40 4.59 5.13
N PHE A 26 0.66 4.48 5.92
CA PHE A 26 1.89 3.82 5.50
C PHE A 26 1.80 2.34 5.80
N PHE A 27 2.06 1.50 4.80
CA PHE A 27 1.86 0.06 4.90
C PHE A 27 2.97 -0.72 4.19
N ASP A 28 3.17 -1.96 4.62
CA ASP A 28 4.11 -2.90 4.01
C ASP A 28 3.39 -4.21 3.67
N LEU A 29 3.64 -4.76 2.49
CA LEU A 29 2.90 -5.90 1.92
C LEU A 29 3.20 -7.25 2.59
N GLU A 30 4.28 -7.37 3.35
CA GLU A 30 4.56 -8.55 4.19
C GLU A 30 4.16 -8.37 5.65
N CYS A 31 3.92 -7.12 6.07
CA CYS A 31 3.57 -6.85 7.45
C CYS A 31 2.16 -7.40 7.78
N PRO A 32 2.04 -8.34 8.74
CA PRO A 32 0.72 -8.89 9.11
C PRO A 32 -0.18 -7.85 9.80
N PHE A 33 0.41 -6.86 10.46
CA PHE A 33 -0.34 -5.73 11.02
C PHE A 33 -0.83 -4.77 9.93
N SER A 34 -0.05 -4.59 8.86
CA SER A 34 -0.47 -3.78 7.71
C SER A 34 -1.67 -4.42 7.02
N ARG A 35 -1.66 -5.75 6.85
CA ARG A 35 -2.81 -6.51 6.35
C ARG A 35 -4.08 -6.26 7.18
N LYS A 36 -3.98 -6.34 8.52
CA LYS A 36 -5.12 -6.07 9.41
C LYS A 36 -5.60 -4.61 9.28
N GLY A 37 -4.66 -3.66 9.33
CA GLY A 37 -4.96 -2.24 9.17
C GLY A 37 -5.59 -1.90 7.83
N TRP A 38 -5.14 -2.54 6.75
CA TRP A 38 -5.69 -2.40 5.40
C TRP A 38 -7.16 -2.81 5.35
N GLN A 39 -7.50 -3.98 5.90
CA GLN A 39 -8.88 -4.44 5.95
C GLN A 39 -9.79 -3.50 6.76
N THR A 40 -9.29 -2.96 7.87
CA THR A 40 -10.03 -1.99 8.67
C THR A 40 -10.20 -0.67 7.94
N ILE A 41 -9.15 -0.11 7.35
CA ILE A 41 -9.24 1.22 6.72
C ILE A 41 -10.14 1.22 5.48
N LEU A 42 -10.18 0.12 4.72
CA LEU A 42 -11.14 -0.02 3.62
C LEU A 42 -12.58 -0.10 4.11
N LYS A 43 -12.85 -0.72 5.28
CA LYS A 43 -14.17 -0.71 5.90
C LYS A 43 -14.55 0.69 6.39
N VAL A 44 -13.60 1.40 7.01
CA VAL A 44 -13.78 2.79 7.43
C VAL A 44 -14.12 3.65 6.22
N PHE A 45 -13.32 3.62 5.16
CA PHE A 45 -13.58 4.39 3.95
C PHE A 45 -14.97 4.12 3.35
N LYS A 46 -15.41 2.85 3.32
CA LYS A 46 -16.74 2.46 2.83
C LYS A 46 -17.90 2.87 3.74
N ALA A 47 -17.64 3.16 5.01
CA ALA A 47 -18.68 3.54 5.99
C ALA A 47 -19.09 5.02 5.90
N TYR A 48 -18.34 5.83 5.15
CA TYR A 48 -18.60 7.26 4.96
C TYR A 48 -18.89 7.56 3.49
N ASP A 49 -19.49 8.72 3.23
CA ASP A 49 -19.63 9.20 1.85
C ASP A 49 -18.26 9.57 1.25
N ALA A 50 -18.22 9.65 -0.09
CA ALA A 50 -16.98 9.94 -0.82
C ALA A 50 -16.43 11.37 -0.57
N GLN A 51 -17.15 12.19 0.19
CA GLN A 51 -16.88 13.60 0.45
C GLN A 51 -16.36 13.82 1.87
N THR A 52 -16.49 12.82 2.75
CA THR A 52 -16.08 12.92 4.16
C THR A 52 -14.62 12.52 4.35
N ILE A 53 -14.14 11.50 3.64
CA ILE A 53 -12.78 10.96 3.79
C ILE A 53 -12.00 11.04 2.48
N TYR A 54 -10.78 11.56 2.58
CA TYR A 54 -9.74 11.42 1.58
C TYR A 54 -8.67 10.45 2.06
N LEU A 55 -8.64 9.25 1.48
CA LEU A 55 -7.73 8.19 1.88
C LEU A 55 -6.47 8.21 1.01
N ILE A 56 -5.29 8.24 1.65
CA ILE A 56 -3.98 8.24 1.02
C ILE A 56 -3.23 6.96 1.45
N LEU A 57 -2.81 6.16 0.48
CA LEU A 57 -2.19 4.85 0.70
C LEU A 57 -0.74 4.91 0.22
N GLN A 58 0.20 4.75 1.17
CA GLN A 58 1.64 4.84 0.95
C GLN A 58 2.31 3.48 1.15
N PRO A 59 2.64 2.74 0.07
CA PRO A 59 3.40 1.52 0.23
C PRO A 59 4.84 1.83 0.62
N MET A 60 5.38 1.12 1.59
CA MET A 60 6.78 1.17 1.98
C MET A 60 7.31 -0.22 2.30
N THR A 61 8.63 -0.35 2.43
CA THR A 61 9.29 -1.63 2.70
C THR A 61 10.09 -1.55 3.98
N LEU A 62 9.83 -2.47 4.91
CA LEU A 62 10.67 -2.68 6.09
C LEU A 62 11.87 -3.58 5.73
N GLY A 63 13.05 -3.29 6.29
CA GLY A 63 14.30 -3.95 5.88
C GLY A 63 14.35 -5.47 6.16
N ASN A 64 13.51 -5.96 7.06
CA ASN A 64 13.37 -7.38 7.39
C ASN A 64 12.26 -8.08 6.59
N HIS A 65 11.56 -7.39 5.69
CA HIS A 65 10.49 -7.93 4.84
C HIS A 65 11.06 -8.11 3.43
N ARG A 66 11.50 -9.33 3.12
CA ARG A 66 12.39 -9.63 1.98
C ARG A 66 11.69 -9.59 0.62
N GLN A 67 10.39 -9.82 0.58
CA GLN A 67 9.52 -9.88 -0.60
C GLN A 67 8.79 -8.55 -0.86
N SER A 68 8.60 -7.72 0.16
CA SER A 68 7.79 -6.49 0.16
C SER A 68 8.23 -5.46 -0.88
N TRP A 69 9.52 -5.36 -1.18
CA TRP A 69 10.03 -4.48 -2.22
C TRP A 69 9.47 -4.83 -3.60
N ASP A 70 9.60 -6.10 -4.00
CA ASP A 70 9.13 -6.57 -5.29
C ASP A 70 7.58 -6.65 -5.32
N ALA A 71 6.93 -6.93 -4.19
CA ALA A 71 5.47 -6.84 -4.04
C ALA A 71 4.96 -5.40 -4.29
N THR A 72 5.67 -4.40 -3.76
CA THR A 72 5.34 -2.98 -3.94
C THR A 72 5.45 -2.58 -5.40
N LYS A 73 6.53 -2.98 -6.06
CA LYS A 73 6.69 -2.75 -7.51
C LYS A 73 5.59 -3.45 -8.31
N ALA A 74 5.21 -4.68 -7.96
CA ALA A 74 4.13 -5.40 -8.61
C ALA A 74 2.80 -4.63 -8.53
N ALA A 75 2.46 -4.11 -7.35
CA ALA A 75 1.26 -3.28 -7.19
C ALA A 75 1.29 -2.02 -8.05
N ILE A 76 2.45 -1.37 -8.18
CA ILE A 76 2.62 -0.20 -9.05
C ILE A 76 2.49 -0.58 -10.54
N VAL A 77 3.04 -1.74 -10.96
CA VAL A 77 2.89 -2.26 -12.33
C VAL A 77 1.42 -2.47 -12.68
N VAL A 78 0.66 -3.16 -11.81
CA VAL A 78 -0.76 -3.47 -12.05
C VAL A 78 -1.61 -2.20 -12.03
N ALA A 79 -1.32 -1.29 -11.10
CA ALA A 79 -2.05 -0.04 -10.96
C ALA A 79 -1.94 0.85 -12.20
N GLN A 80 -0.73 0.97 -12.77
CA GLN A 80 -0.41 2.07 -13.69
C GLN A 80 -0.82 3.40 -13.03
N ASP A 81 -1.70 4.17 -13.67
CA ASP A 81 -2.27 5.42 -13.12
C ASP A 81 -3.66 5.22 -12.45
N ASN A 82 -4.13 3.99 -12.29
CA ASN A 82 -5.45 3.68 -11.74
C ASN A 82 -5.36 3.26 -10.25
N THR A 83 -5.88 4.10 -9.37
CA THR A 83 -5.94 3.85 -7.93
C THR A 83 -6.80 2.65 -7.57
N GLU A 84 -7.95 2.45 -8.21
CA GLU A 84 -8.82 1.30 -7.89
C GLU A 84 -8.10 -0.01 -8.18
N LYS A 85 -7.40 -0.11 -9.32
CA LYS A 85 -6.54 -1.26 -9.63
C LYS A 85 -5.44 -1.50 -8.60
N PHE A 86 -4.84 -0.42 -8.08
CA PHE A 86 -3.85 -0.53 -7.01
C PHE A 86 -4.47 -1.15 -5.76
N VAL A 87 -5.64 -0.65 -5.34
CA VAL A 87 -6.33 -1.09 -4.14
C VAL A 87 -6.78 -2.54 -4.26
N ASP A 88 -7.34 -2.92 -5.41
CA ASP A 88 -7.77 -4.28 -5.68
C ASP A 88 -6.58 -5.25 -5.65
N PHE A 89 -5.47 -4.90 -6.31
CA PHE A 89 -4.30 -5.78 -6.34
C PHE A 89 -3.57 -5.85 -4.99
N VAL A 90 -3.46 -4.75 -4.26
CA VAL A 90 -2.89 -4.77 -2.90
C VAL A 90 -3.77 -5.62 -1.97
N SER A 91 -5.09 -5.54 -2.10
CA SER A 91 -6.00 -6.42 -1.35
C SER A 91 -5.77 -7.89 -1.71
N TYR A 92 -5.63 -8.21 -3.00
CA TYR A 92 -5.29 -9.55 -3.47
C TYR A 92 -3.96 -10.05 -2.88
N LEU A 93 -2.91 -9.23 -2.90
CA LEU A 93 -1.62 -9.57 -2.31
C LEU A 93 -1.73 -9.81 -0.79
N PHE A 94 -2.52 -9.01 -0.08
CA PHE A 94 -2.73 -9.20 1.35
C PHE A 94 -3.47 -10.50 1.68
N ASP A 95 -4.42 -10.92 0.83
CA ASP A 95 -5.12 -12.20 1.01
C ASP A 95 -4.17 -13.39 0.83
N HIS A 96 -3.18 -13.28 -0.08
CA HIS A 96 -2.14 -14.29 -0.34
C HIS A 96 -0.85 -14.08 0.48
N GLN A 97 -0.82 -13.10 1.39
CA GLN A 97 0.37 -12.75 2.18
C GLN A 97 1.06 -13.95 2.87
N PRO A 98 0.34 -14.93 3.46
CA PRO A 98 0.98 -16.09 4.09
C PRO A 98 1.84 -16.94 3.15
N GLU A 99 1.60 -16.87 1.84
CA GLU A 99 2.29 -17.68 0.82
C GLU A 99 3.67 -17.13 0.48
N PHE A 100 3.89 -15.83 0.68
CA PHE A 100 5.15 -15.16 0.37
C PHE A 100 5.83 -14.49 1.57
N ALA A 101 5.26 -14.59 2.77
CA ALA A 101 5.94 -14.16 3.98
C ALA A 101 7.28 -14.88 4.14
N ASN A 102 8.26 -14.22 4.76
CA ASN A 102 9.63 -14.68 4.95
C ASN A 102 9.82 -16.20 5.17
N GLU A 103 9.06 -16.82 6.07
CA GLU A 103 9.20 -18.25 6.37
C GLU A 103 8.73 -19.13 5.21
N ALA A 104 7.58 -18.83 4.62
CA ALA A 104 7.04 -19.56 3.46
C ALA A 104 7.93 -19.41 2.21
N PHE A 105 8.66 -18.30 2.12
CA PHE A 105 9.47 -17.95 0.96
C PHE A 105 10.99 -18.11 1.18
N LYS A 106 11.42 -18.71 2.30
CA LYS A 106 12.84 -18.71 2.72
C LYS A 106 13.81 -19.40 1.74
N ASP A 107 13.35 -20.46 1.08
CA ASP A 107 14.16 -21.32 0.19
C ASP A 107 13.95 -21.01 -1.31
N LYS A 108 13.25 -19.92 -1.62
CA LYS A 108 12.91 -19.52 -2.99
C LYS A 108 13.80 -18.38 -3.48
N THR A 109 14.00 -18.32 -4.78
CA THR A 109 14.82 -17.30 -5.45
C THR A 109 14.01 -16.03 -5.75
N GLN A 110 14.70 -14.95 -6.14
CA GLN A 110 14.02 -13.76 -6.66
C GLN A 110 13.25 -14.04 -7.96
N THR A 111 13.77 -14.95 -8.80
CA THR A 111 13.07 -15.35 -10.03
C THR A 111 11.76 -16.06 -9.71
N ASP A 112 11.75 -16.95 -8.72
CA ASP A 112 10.51 -17.59 -8.25
C ASP A 112 9.50 -16.54 -7.76
N TRP A 113 10.00 -15.49 -7.10
CA TRP A 113 9.15 -14.39 -6.63
C TRP A 113 8.53 -13.58 -7.76
N HIS A 114 9.32 -13.24 -8.78
CA HIS A 114 8.82 -12.47 -9.94
C HIS A 114 7.80 -13.28 -10.74
N ASN A 115 8.00 -14.59 -10.88
CA ASN A 115 7.04 -15.48 -11.54
C ASN A 115 5.73 -15.56 -10.74
N LEU A 116 5.80 -15.78 -9.42
CA LEU A 116 4.61 -15.81 -8.57
C LEU A 116 3.82 -14.49 -8.60
N LEU A 117 4.52 -13.35 -8.59
CA LEU A 117 3.88 -12.04 -8.75
C LEU A 117 3.20 -11.86 -10.11
N ALA A 118 3.77 -12.43 -11.18
CA ALA A 118 3.17 -12.41 -12.51
C ALA A 118 1.91 -13.30 -12.57
N ASP A 119 1.93 -14.46 -11.90
CA ASP A 119 0.78 -15.34 -11.75
C ASP A 119 -0.34 -14.62 -10.99
N TYR A 120 -0.06 -14.03 -9.83
CA TYR A 120 -1.03 -13.23 -9.07
C TYR A 120 -1.63 -12.08 -9.90
N ALA A 121 -0.82 -11.39 -10.70
CA ALA A 121 -1.30 -10.31 -11.56
C ALA A 121 -2.32 -10.82 -12.60
N VAL A 122 -2.12 -12.01 -13.16
CA VAL A 122 -3.06 -12.65 -14.08
C VAL A 122 -4.29 -13.20 -13.35
N ASP A 123 -4.09 -13.93 -12.25
CA ASP A 123 -5.16 -14.57 -11.47
C ASP A 123 -6.15 -13.54 -10.88
N SER A 124 -5.66 -12.35 -10.51
CA SER A 124 -6.50 -11.23 -10.08
C SER A 124 -7.38 -10.64 -11.20
N ASN A 125 -7.21 -11.05 -12.46
CA ASN A 125 -7.83 -10.47 -13.66
C ASN A 125 -7.54 -8.98 -13.89
N LEU A 126 -6.53 -8.41 -13.21
CA LEU A 126 -6.15 -7.00 -13.36
C LEU A 126 -5.07 -6.80 -14.44
N TRP A 127 -4.41 -7.88 -14.83
CA TRP A 127 -3.35 -7.95 -15.83
C TRP A 127 -3.49 -9.22 -16.69
N SER A 128 -2.86 -9.25 -17.87
CA SER A 128 -3.00 -10.37 -18.82
C SER A 128 -1.70 -10.84 -19.48
N ASP A 129 -0.59 -10.11 -19.33
CA ASP A 129 0.66 -10.35 -20.06
C ASP A 129 1.84 -10.52 -19.07
N GLN A 130 2.16 -11.76 -18.72
CA GLN A 130 3.19 -12.07 -17.72
C GLN A 130 4.59 -11.57 -18.13
N GLU A 131 4.96 -11.71 -19.41
CA GLU A 131 6.28 -11.27 -19.89
C GLU A 131 6.44 -9.75 -19.78
N LYS A 132 5.39 -9.00 -20.18
CA LYS A 132 5.36 -7.55 -20.00
C LYS A 132 5.37 -7.16 -18.53
N PHE A 133 4.67 -7.89 -17.67
CA PHE A 133 4.67 -7.66 -16.23
C PHE A 133 6.08 -7.76 -15.65
N ILE A 134 6.78 -8.87 -15.91
CA ILE A 134 8.14 -9.11 -15.41
C ILE A 134 9.11 -8.06 -15.95
N ARG A 135 8.97 -7.67 -17.23
CA ARG A 135 9.77 -6.59 -17.82
C ARG A 135 9.56 -5.25 -17.10
N LEU A 136 8.31 -4.89 -16.80
CA LEU A 136 7.99 -3.65 -16.09
C LEU A 136 8.45 -3.70 -14.63
N LEU A 137 8.26 -4.83 -13.94
CA LEU A 137 8.71 -5.06 -12.58
C LEU A 137 10.23 -4.82 -12.40
N ASN A 138 11.01 -5.08 -13.46
CA ASN A 138 12.46 -4.89 -13.52
C ASN A 138 12.89 -3.56 -14.17
N SER A 139 11.94 -2.69 -14.52
CA SER A 139 12.25 -1.40 -15.17
C SER A 139 12.71 -0.34 -14.18
N GLU A 140 13.55 0.58 -14.67
CA GLU A 140 13.99 1.75 -13.90
C GLU A 140 12.82 2.68 -13.55
N GLU A 141 11.80 2.75 -14.42
CA GLU A 141 10.61 3.56 -14.18
C GLU A 141 9.87 3.11 -12.91
N ILE A 142 9.50 1.83 -12.83
CA ILE A 142 8.80 1.27 -11.68
C ILE A 142 9.68 1.33 -10.42
N TYR A 143 10.98 1.07 -10.57
CA TYR A 143 11.95 1.24 -9.49
C TYR A 143 11.92 2.67 -8.92
N ASN A 144 11.94 3.69 -9.78
CA ASN A 144 11.91 5.08 -9.34
C ASN A 144 10.57 5.47 -8.69
N GLN A 145 9.44 4.95 -9.20
CA GLN A 145 8.12 5.17 -8.61
C GLN A 145 8.02 4.55 -7.21
N ALA A 146 8.47 3.30 -7.02
CA ALA A 146 8.40 2.58 -5.76
C ALA A 146 9.21 3.24 -4.62
N ARG A 147 10.26 4.00 -4.94
CA ARG A 147 11.09 4.70 -3.94
C ARG A 147 10.45 5.96 -3.38
N ILE A 148 9.49 6.56 -4.09
CA ILE A 148 8.86 7.82 -3.67
C ILE A 148 8.15 7.67 -2.32
N PRO A 149 7.20 6.73 -2.13
CA PRO A 149 6.46 6.63 -0.87
C PRO A 149 7.35 6.23 0.32
N ALA A 150 8.34 5.35 0.12
CA ALA A 150 9.32 5.02 1.16
C ALA A 150 10.17 6.24 1.62
N ARG A 151 10.49 7.17 0.71
CA ARG A 151 11.18 8.42 1.07
C ARG A 151 10.27 9.38 1.81
N PHE A 152 8.99 9.47 1.42
CA PHE A 152 8.00 10.25 2.16
C PHE A 152 7.82 9.73 3.58
N ALA A 153 7.76 8.41 3.75
CA ALA A 153 7.75 7.76 5.06
C ALA A 153 8.95 8.21 5.90
N ALA A 154 10.16 8.17 5.34
CA ALA A 154 11.37 8.61 6.04
C ALA A 154 11.34 10.12 6.40
N LEU A 155 10.84 10.99 5.51
CA LEU A 155 10.71 12.43 5.79
C LEU A 155 9.72 12.72 6.92
N GLN A 156 8.65 11.92 7.03
CA GLN A 156 7.66 12.01 8.10
C GLN A 156 8.07 11.22 9.36
N GLY A 157 9.27 10.62 9.39
CA GLY A 157 9.74 9.87 10.56
C GLY A 157 9.05 8.52 10.77
N VAL A 158 8.41 7.96 9.74
CA VAL A 158 7.74 6.66 9.80
C VAL A 158 8.77 5.53 9.72
N TRP A 159 8.82 4.72 10.77
CA TRP A 159 9.77 3.61 10.92
C TRP A 159 9.10 2.25 11.16
N SER A 160 7.77 2.21 11.27
CA SER A 160 6.99 0.98 11.47
C SER A 160 5.71 0.99 10.63
N THR A 161 5.16 -0.20 10.36
CA THR A 161 3.92 -0.34 9.61
C THR A 161 2.89 -1.22 10.34
N PRO A 162 1.59 -0.90 10.24
CA PRO A 162 1.07 0.30 9.63
C PRO A 162 1.28 1.52 10.53
N THR A 163 1.50 2.69 9.93
CA THR A 163 1.43 3.98 10.62
C THR A 163 0.34 4.81 9.98
N PHE A 164 -0.50 5.43 10.81
CA PHE A 164 -1.64 6.22 10.35
C PHE A 164 -1.46 7.69 10.73
N PHE A 165 -1.91 8.56 9.84
CA PHE A 165 -2.05 9.99 10.06
C PHE A 165 -3.48 10.41 9.79
N ILE A 166 -3.98 11.38 10.57
CA ILE A 166 -5.23 12.09 10.31
C ILE A 166 -4.91 13.57 10.19
N ASN A 167 -5.32 14.20 9.08
CA ASN A 167 -5.09 15.62 8.79
C ASN A 167 -3.61 16.04 8.98
N GLY A 168 -2.67 15.15 8.63
CA GLY A 168 -1.23 15.39 8.71
C GLY A 168 -0.60 15.15 10.08
N ALA A 169 -1.37 14.77 11.10
CA ALA A 169 -0.87 14.40 12.42
C ALA A 169 -0.89 12.88 12.62
N GLN A 170 0.21 12.30 13.09
CA GLN A 170 0.27 10.87 13.39
C GLN A 170 -0.69 10.52 14.52
N THR A 171 -1.50 9.48 14.33
CA THR A 171 -2.41 8.98 15.37
C THR A 171 -1.64 8.11 16.35
N THR A 172 -1.83 8.33 17.65
CA THR A 172 -1.22 7.51 18.72
C THR A 172 -2.23 6.60 19.42
N ASP A 173 -3.52 6.88 19.25
CA ASP A 173 -4.67 6.18 19.82
C ASP A 173 -5.27 5.13 18.86
N LEU A 174 -4.87 5.15 17.59
CA LEU A 174 -5.32 4.19 16.58
C LEU A 174 -4.17 3.27 16.12
N SER A 175 -4.51 2.02 15.85
CA SER A 175 -3.57 0.99 15.43
C SER A 175 -4.21 -0.04 14.49
N SER A 176 -3.43 -1.02 14.05
CA SER A 176 -3.92 -2.18 13.29
C SER A 176 -4.94 -3.04 14.05
N GLN A 177 -5.07 -2.86 15.37
CA GLN A 177 -6.03 -3.57 16.21
C GLN A 177 -7.30 -2.78 16.48
N SER A 178 -7.31 -1.48 16.14
CA SER A 178 -8.49 -0.62 16.32
C SER A 178 -9.65 -1.14 15.47
N SER A 179 -10.81 -1.20 16.09
CA SER A 179 -12.06 -1.60 15.46
C SER A 179 -12.61 -0.49 14.55
N LEU A 180 -13.59 -0.83 13.72
CA LEU A 180 -14.33 0.17 12.94
C LEU A 180 -14.92 1.26 13.84
N GLN A 181 -15.43 0.89 15.02
CA GLN A 181 -16.01 1.85 15.96
C GLN A 181 -14.97 2.84 16.48
N ASP A 182 -13.77 2.38 16.85
CA ASP A 182 -12.70 3.27 17.34
C ASP A 182 -12.32 4.32 16.28
N TRP A 183 -12.26 3.90 15.01
CA TRP A 183 -12.04 4.80 13.88
C TRP A 183 -13.20 5.78 13.70
N GLN A 184 -14.44 5.31 13.79
CA GLN A 184 -15.62 6.16 13.65
C GLN A 184 -15.71 7.20 14.77
N ASP A 185 -15.45 6.81 16.01
CA ASP A 185 -15.44 7.73 17.16
C ASP A 185 -14.40 8.83 16.96
N LYS A 186 -13.20 8.47 16.49
CA LYS A 186 -12.15 9.43 16.18
C LYS A 186 -12.56 10.38 15.05
N ILE A 187 -13.02 9.85 13.92
CA ILE A 187 -13.39 10.63 12.74
C ILE A 187 -14.56 11.57 13.06
N ASN A 188 -15.61 11.07 13.71
CA ASN A 188 -16.80 11.85 14.06
C ASN A 188 -16.49 12.98 15.06
N SER A 189 -15.47 12.82 15.90
CA SER A 189 -15.01 13.89 16.80
C SER A 189 -14.33 15.07 16.09
N LEU A 190 -13.95 14.90 14.82
CA LEU A 190 -13.22 15.86 14.00
C LEU A 190 -14.09 16.48 12.88
N LEU A 191 -15.32 15.98 12.70
CA LEU A 191 -16.33 16.52 11.80
C LEU A 191 -17.17 17.59 12.50
#